data_AF-A0A523B2W5-F1
#
_entry.id   AF-A0A523B2W5-F1
#
_cell.length_a   1.000
_cell.length_b   1.000
_cell.length_c   1.000
_cell.angle_alpha   90.00
_cell.angle_beta   90.00
_cell.angle_gamma   90.00
#
_symmetry.space_group_name_H-M   'P 1'
#
loop_
_entity.id
_entity.type
_entity.pdbx_description
1 polymer ?
#
loop_
_entity_poly.entity_id
_entity_poly.type
_entity_poly.pdbx_seq_one_letter_code
_entity_poly.pdbx_strand_id
1 'polypeptide(L)'
;VKLNGTPVPERVKIRAPTYANLPSLVPQLIGYSIADAPIILGSIDPCFSCTERVSIVDVRNGRTITLSMDEFNEFCRKRKNPLKVR
;
A
#
# COMPACT_ATOMS: atom_id res chain seq x y z
N VAL A 1 -18.02 -6.77 -6.72
CA VAL A 1 -18.80 -5.78 -5.94
C VAL A 1 -19.90 -6.55 -5.23
N LYS A 2 -20.18 -6.26 -3.95
CA LYS A 2 -21.29 -6.86 -3.19
C LYS A 2 -22.41 -5.82 -3.09
N LEU A 3 -23.64 -6.24 -3.36
CA LEU A 3 -24.85 -5.41 -3.36
C LEU A 3 -25.84 -5.92 -2.31
N ASN A 4 -26.62 -5.01 -1.74
CA ASN A 4 -27.63 -5.27 -0.71
C ASN A 4 -29.03 -4.77 -1.11
N GLY A 5 -29.28 -4.57 -2.41
CA GLY A 5 -30.56 -4.05 -2.93
C GLY A 5 -30.72 -2.53 -2.87
N THR A 6 -29.77 -1.80 -2.28
CA THR A 6 -29.74 -0.33 -2.32
C THR A 6 -29.03 0.17 -3.59
N PRO A 7 -29.25 1.44 -4.03
CA PRO A 7 -28.54 2.01 -5.18
C PRO A 7 -27.03 2.22 -4.93
N VAL A 8 -26.55 2.01 -3.71
CA VAL A 8 -25.13 2.12 -3.34
C VAL A 8 -24.57 0.73 -3.09
N PRO A 9 -23.38 0.39 -3.61
CA PRO A 9 -22.78 -0.91 -3.36
C PRO A 9 -22.40 -1.07 -1.88
N GLU A 10 -22.82 -2.18 -1.27
CA GLU A 10 -22.45 -2.55 0.11
C GLU A 10 -20.92 -2.68 0.26
N ARG A 11 -20.23 -3.22 -0.78
CA ARG A 11 -18.78 -3.31 -0.79
C ARG A 11 -18.18 -3.34 -2.19
N VAL A 12 -17.20 -2.49 -2.44
CA VAL A 12 -16.37 -2.53 -3.64
C VAL A 12 -14.95 -2.94 -3.26
N LYS A 13 -14.49 -4.10 -3.75
CA LYS A 13 -13.09 -4.52 -3.66
C LYS A 13 -12.48 -4.48 -5.05
N ILE A 14 -11.66 -3.48 -5.31
CA ILE A 14 -10.88 -3.36 -6.55
C ILE A 14 -9.61 -4.21 -6.39
N ARG A 15 -9.34 -5.08 -7.36
CA ARG A 15 -8.06 -5.83 -7.42
C ARG A 15 -7.13 -5.08 -8.36
N ALA A 16 -6.26 -4.25 -7.80
CA ALA A 16 -5.20 -3.62 -8.58
C ALA A 16 -4.21 -4.68 -9.10
N PRO A 17 -3.77 -4.59 -10.37
CA PRO A 17 -2.79 -5.50 -10.94
C PRO A 17 -1.45 -5.42 -10.20
N THR A 18 -1.01 -4.21 -9.85
CA THR A 18 0.20 -3.97 -9.05
C THR A 18 0.19 -4.69 -7.71
N TYR A 19 -0.95 -4.72 -7.00
CA TYR A 19 -1.05 -5.41 -5.71
C TYR A 19 -0.83 -6.93 -5.84
N ALA A 20 -1.25 -7.54 -6.96
CA ALA A 20 -1.03 -8.95 -7.21
C ALA A 20 0.42 -9.24 -7.66
N ASN A 21 1.07 -8.31 -8.35
CA ASN A 21 2.41 -8.48 -8.91
C ASN A 21 3.53 -8.06 -7.95
N LEU A 22 3.26 -7.22 -6.94
CA LEU A 22 4.29 -6.74 -6.03
C LEU A 22 5.08 -7.86 -5.30
N PRO A 23 4.46 -8.98 -4.86
CA PRO A 23 5.21 -10.09 -4.26
C PRO A 23 6.19 -10.78 -5.21
N SER A 24 5.98 -10.72 -6.54
CA SER A 24 6.92 -11.31 -7.50
C SER A 24 8.20 -10.48 -7.69
N LEU A 25 8.24 -9.24 -7.18
CA LEU A 25 9.44 -8.41 -7.22
C LEU A 25 10.58 -9.03 -6.39
N VAL A 26 10.26 -9.62 -5.23
CA VAL A 26 11.26 -10.20 -4.32
C VAL A 26 12.15 -11.23 -5.02
N PRO A 27 11.59 -12.29 -5.67
CA PRO A 27 12.43 -13.25 -6.39
C PRO A 27 13.11 -12.65 -7.63
N GLN A 28 12.53 -11.64 -8.28
CA GLN A 28 13.14 -10.99 -9.45
C GLN A 28 14.41 -10.19 -9.11
N LEU A 29 14.56 -9.74 -7.86
CA LEU A 29 15.73 -9.00 -7.40
C LEU A 29 16.88 -9.92 -6.96
N ILE A 30 16.65 -11.22 -6.79
CA ILE A 30 17.67 -12.17 -6.33
C ILE A 30 18.67 -12.41 -7.46
N GLY A 31 19.96 -12.21 -7.17
CA GLY A 31 21.06 -12.45 -8.10
C GLY A 31 21.46 -11.24 -8.96
N TYR A 32 20.76 -10.12 -8.84
CA TYR A 32 21.10 -8.86 -9.51
C TYR A 32 21.84 -7.88 -8.59
N SER A 33 22.49 -6.88 -9.18
CA SER A 33 23.13 -5.81 -8.42
C SER A 33 22.11 -4.77 -7.96
N ILE A 34 22.46 -3.98 -6.94
CA ILE A 34 21.60 -2.89 -6.44
C ILE A 34 21.33 -1.85 -7.54
N ALA A 35 22.27 -1.68 -8.48
CA ALA A 35 22.11 -0.76 -9.61
C ALA A 35 21.00 -1.19 -10.59
N ASP A 36 20.67 -2.48 -10.65
CA ASP A 36 19.64 -3.03 -11.53
C ASP A 36 18.24 -2.94 -10.92
N ALA A 37 18.14 -2.72 -9.60
CA ALA A 37 16.88 -2.69 -8.87
C ALA A 37 15.88 -1.65 -9.42
N PRO A 38 16.27 -0.40 -9.79
CA PRO A 38 15.33 0.55 -10.37
C PRO A 38 14.76 0.13 -11.72
N ILE A 39 15.55 -0.57 -12.54
CA ILE A 39 15.13 -1.05 -13.87
C ILE A 39 14.14 -2.21 -13.71
N ILE A 40 14.46 -3.16 -12.83
CA ILE A 40 13.58 -4.29 -12.49
C ILE A 40 12.27 -3.77 -11.90
N LEU A 41 12.34 -2.81 -10.97
CA LEU A 41 11.16 -2.19 -10.39
C LEU A 41 10.33 -1.44 -11.45
N GLY A 42 10.98 -0.66 -12.31
CA GLY A 42 10.32 0.07 -13.40
C GLY A 42 9.62 -0.86 -14.40
N SER A 43 10.13 -2.07 -14.61
CA SER A 43 9.51 -3.05 -15.53
C SER A 43 8.14 -3.55 -15.07
N ILE A 44 7.88 -3.55 -13.75
CA ILE A 44 6.58 -3.91 -13.17
C ILE A 44 5.63 -2.71 -13.18
N ASP A 45 6.17 -1.49 -13.21
CA ASP A 45 5.47 -0.22 -13.03
C ASP A 45 4.58 -0.22 -11.77
N PRO A 46 5.18 -0.27 -10.56
CA PRO A 46 4.41 -0.30 -9.33
C PRO A 46 3.79 1.07 -9.04
N CYS A 47 2.54 1.24 -9.45
CA CYS A 47 1.74 2.37 -9.03
C CYS A 47 1.30 2.22 -7.55
N PHE A 48 1.99 2.92 -6.65
CA PHE A 48 1.72 2.84 -5.20
C PHE A 48 0.34 3.35 -4.80
N SER A 49 -0.25 4.28 -5.57
CA SER A 49 -1.63 4.73 -5.34
C SER A 49 -2.65 3.61 -5.58
N CYS A 50 -2.40 2.71 -6.54
CA CYS A 50 -3.24 1.53 -6.75
C CYS A 50 -3.10 0.48 -5.63
N THR A 51 -2.11 0.63 -4.74
CA THR A 51 -1.86 -0.25 -3.59
C THR A 51 -2.25 0.36 -2.23
N GLU A 52 -3.03 1.45 -2.24
CA GLU A 52 -3.46 2.42 -1.19
C GLU A 52 -3.64 1.97 0.29
N ARG A 53 -3.48 0.70 0.67
CA ARG A 53 -3.47 0.28 2.07
C ARG A 53 -2.12 0.64 2.72
N VAL A 54 -1.97 1.90 3.12
CA VAL A 54 -0.77 2.40 3.84
C VAL A 54 -0.78 1.82 5.25
N SER A 55 0.25 1.02 5.56
CA SER A 55 0.50 0.53 6.91
C SER A 55 1.82 1.08 7.43
N ILE A 56 1.79 1.71 8.60
CA ILE A 56 2.95 2.27 9.26
C ILE A 56 3.38 1.28 10.33
N VAL A 57 4.62 0.80 10.22
CA VAL A 57 5.19 -0.20 11.11
C VAL A 57 6.29 0.46 11.95
N ASP A 58 6.14 0.41 13.27
CA ASP A 58 7.20 0.71 14.22
C ASP A 58 8.06 -0.55 14.42
N VAL A 59 9.23 -0.56 13.78
CA VAL A 59 10.17 -1.70 13.81
C VAL A 59 10.72 -1.96 15.22
N ARG A 60 10.78 -0.94 16.09
CA ARG A 60 11.32 -1.09 17.45
C ARG A 60 10.29 -1.68 18.42
N ASN A 61 9.04 -1.24 18.30
CA ASN A 61 7.97 -1.61 19.21
C ASN A 61 7.03 -2.70 18.67
N GLY A 62 7.22 -3.14 17.42
CA GLY A 62 6.39 -4.13 16.75
C GLY A 62 4.96 -3.67 16.47
N ARG A 63 4.66 -2.37 16.63
CA ARG A 63 3.31 -1.83 16.40
C ARG A 63 3.09 -1.59 14.92
N THR A 64 1.96 -2.08 14.41
CA THR A 64 1.52 -1.84 13.03
C THR A 64 0.17 -1.16 13.06
N ILE A 65 0.06 -0.02 12.39
CA ILE A 65 -1.21 0.68 12.18
C ILE A 65 -1.49 0.73 10.67
N THR A 66 -2.70 0.40 10.26
CA THR A 66 -3.15 0.57 8.88
C THR A 66 -4.06 1.79 8.82
N LEU A 67 -3.76 2.72 7.92
CA LEU A 67 -4.52 3.95 7.73
C LEU A 67 -5.33 3.86 6.44
N SER A 68 -6.54 4.43 6.48
CA SER A 68 -7.27 4.80 5.27
C SER A 68 -6.64 6.04 4.61
N MET A 69 -6.97 6.28 3.34
CA MET A 69 -6.46 7.44 2.60
C MET A 69 -6.87 8.78 3.25
N ASP A 70 -8.09 8.86 3.79
CA ASP A 70 -8.58 10.05 4.48
C ASP A 70 -7.80 10.31 5.78
N GLU A 71 -7.59 9.27 6.59
CA GLU A 71 -6.77 9.36 7.81
C GLU A 71 -5.34 9.76 7.46
N PHE A 72 -4.73 9.12 6.45
CA PHE A 72 -3.38 9.44 6.00
C PHE A 72 -3.24 10.91 5.58
N ASN A 73 -4.17 11.39 4.74
CA ASN A 73 -4.21 12.80 4.31
C ASN A 73 -4.39 13.75 5.50
N GLU A 74 -5.22 13.40 6.47
CA GLU A 74 -5.42 14.20 7.68
C GLU A 74 -4.14 14.29 8.53
N PHE A 75 -3.46 13.17 8.77
CA PHE A 75 -2.19 13.13 9.49
C PHE A 75 -1.10 13.93 8.78
N CYS A 76 -1.01 13.84 7.45
CA CYS A 76 -0.11 14.64 6.62
C CYS A 76 -0.39 16.14 6.75
N ARG A 77 -1.67 16.56 6.63
CA ARG A 77 -2.09 17.97 6.77
C ARG A 77 -1.81 18.51 8.18
N LYS A 78 -2.07 17.71 9.21
CA LYS A 78 -1.87 18.10 10.62
C LYS A 78 -0.42 17.94 11.10
N ARG A 79 0.49 17.39 10.27
CA ARG A 79 1.88 17.05 10.62
C ARG A 79 2.00 16.26 11.92
N LYS A 80 1.05 15.35 12.18
CA LYS A 80 1.04 14.50 13.38
C LYS A 80 1.55 13.11 13.05
N ASN A 81 2.33 12.52 13.95
CA ASN A 81 2.79 11.15 13.80
C ASN A 81 1.66 10.19 14.20
N PRO A 82 1.11 9.40 13.27
CA PRO A 82 0.00 8.49 13.56
C PRO A 82 0.38 7.37 14.56
N LEU A 83 1.66 6.99 14.67
CA LEU A 83 2.14 6.02 15.68
C LEU A 83 2.12 6.53 17.12
N LYS A 84 2.03 7.86 17.32
CA LYS A 84 2.01 8.48 18.65
C LYS A 84 0.61 8.86 19.13
N VAL A 85 -0.35 8.94 18.21
CA VAL A 85 -1.71 9.41 18.48
C VAL A 85 -2.68 8.24 18.68
N ARG A 86 -2.36 7.09 18.09
CA ARG A 86 -3.19 5.89 18.08
C ARG A 86 -2.49 4.73 18.78
#